data_AF-A0A7X7TD49-F1
#
_entry.id   AF-A0A7X7TD49-F1
#
_cell.length_a   1.000
_cell.length_b   1.000
_cell.length_c   1.000
_cell.angle_alpha   90.00
_cell.angle_beta   90.00
_cell.angle_gamma   90.00
#
_symmetry.space_group_name_H-M   'P 1'
#
loop_
_entity.id
_entity.type
_entity.pdbx_description
1 polymer ?
#
loop_
_entity_poly.entity_id
_entity_poly.type
_entity_poly.pdbx_seq_one_letter_code
_entity_poly.pdbx_strand_id
1 'polypeptide(L)'
;MDRTGQRHSGARLTRRGFLKGTAGATGLLAMGAGGKTWAVAEADWQAKVEAALPGRAAAVPKRPRKLLIFDLNVGYGGHGSIPTANYAFTRMGEKTGTFSTVVSRDPAVFAAESLKQFDAVFFNNNVGNLFVDPVLRQNLIDFVYGGGGLMGVHGTTVAFTRWTEGAAEDWPEFGIMLGARGANHRAADERVMIRLDDPGHPVVGPFGGKPFEYRDELFRYQQVYSRNRNRVLMSIDIDKSDLKQGKELGNCFREDGDYALAWVRQYGRGRVFHCTIAHNPSVFWDPKMLEFYLGATQFVLGDLAAPTTPSAKLTEAVRAQEKLGWRVALSPKTGEDWTLFEAIDRAAELGLLNVSAEYGMKVSNDLSVPFDSRLNDDQRRAIRLKLDAACARLLACRTGSLNNDPAEFHRTFDFLRKMGIETVIAKPTEKTENVASLSSEFGIHMIPEDSSAAAGAAPIHFIEVSKNTPKAELIAAVERINQLSIQQAQKGHL
;
A
#
# COMPACT_ATOMS: atom_id res chain seq x y z
N MET A 1 -33.56 40.26 -47.87
CA MET A 1 -33.33 39.25 -46.82
C MET A 1 -31.88 38.87 -46.93
N ASP A 2 -31.04 39.56 -46.18
CA ASP A 2 -29.59 39.43 -46.25
C ASP A 2 -29.03 39.76 -44.86
N ARG A 3 -28.12 38.92 -44.36
CA ARG A 3 -27.04 39.27 -43.40
C ARG A 3 -26.30 38.03 -42.87
N THR A 4 -25.04 37.91 -43.33
CA THR A 4 -23.79 37.80 -42.52
C THR A 4 -23.70 36.69 -41.46
N GLY A 5 -22.78 35.72 -41.45
CA GLY A 5 -21.38 35.74 -41.86
C GLY A 5 -20.48 36.31 -40.75
N GLN A 6 -19.87 35.48 -39.89
CA GLN A 6 -18.54 35.74 -39.32
C GLN A 6 -17.91 34.53 -38.58
N ARG A 7 -16.60 34.42 -38.79
CA ARG A 7 -15.64 33.47 -38.20
C ARG A 7 -15.19 33.93 -36.82
N HIS A 8 -14.86 32.98 -35.93
CA HIS A 8 -13.88 33.17 -34.84
C HIS A 8 -13.05 31.88 -34.75
N SER A 9 -11.84 31.82 -35.30
CA SER A 9 -10.55 32.24 -34.70
C SER A 9 -10.28 31.57 -33.35
N GLY A 10 -9.42 30.54 -33.40
CA GLY A 10 -8.92 29.85 -32.22
C GLY A 10 -8.04 30.74 -31.34
N ALA A 11 -8.05 30.43 -30.05
CA ALA A 11 -7.05 30.88 -29.10
C ALA A 11 -6.44 29.64 -28.42
N ARG A 12 -5.14 29.46 -28.61
CA ARG A 12 -4.29 28.51 -27.89
C ARG A 12 -4.23 28.91 -26.42
N LEU A 13 -4.65 28.02 -25.51
CA LEU A 13 -4.32 28.13 -24.09
C LEU A 13 -2.84 27.75 -23.91
N THR A 14 -2.02 28.73 -23.53
CA THR A 14 -0.61 28.53 -23.20
C THR A 14 -0.45 28.33 -21.69
N ARG A 15 0.50 27.45 -21.32
CA ARG A 15 0.98 27.21 -19.96
C ARG A 15 1.62 28.48 -19.38
N ARG A 16 0.97 29.13 -18.41
CA ARG A 16 1.57 29.83 -17.25
C ARG A 16 0.51 30.68 -16.55
N GLY A 17 0.26 30.41 -15.28
CA GLY A 17 -0.60 31.24 -14.45
C GLY A 17 -1.05 30.60 -13.14
N PHE A 18 -0.18 29.84 -12.46
CA PHE A 18 -0.44 29.40 -11.08
C PHE A 18 0.52 30.16 -10.17
N LEU A 19 0.05 31.27 -9.61
CA LEU A 19 0.51 31.92 -8.38
C LEU A 19 -0.12 33.32 -8.26
N LYS A 20 -0.83 33.52 -7.15
CA LYS A 20 -1.23 34.77 -6.45
C LYS A 20 -2.74 34.94 -6.31
N GLY A 21 -3.18 34.95 -5.05
CA GLY A 21 -4.55 35.30 -4.68
C GLY A 21 -4.90 35.08 -3.21
N THR A 22 -4.05 35.47 -2.27
CA THR A 22 -4.48 35.75 -0.88
C THR A 22 -4.82 37.23 -0.78
N ALA A 23 -6.11 37.57 -0.59
CA ALA A 23 -6.57 38.74 0.18
C ALA A 23 -8.10 38.78 0.27
N GLY A 24 -8.59 38.63 1.51
CA GLY A 24 -9.66 39.43 2.12
C GLY A 24 -11.00 39.62 1.40
N ALA A 25 -12.03 38.95 1.92
CA ALA A 25 -13.37 39.52 1.99
C ALA A 25 -14.02 39.14 3.33
N THR A 26 -13.95 40.07 4.29
CA THR A 26 -14.76 40.09 5.51
C THR A 26 -16.22 40.34 5.13
N GLY A 27 -17.04 39.30 5.18
CA GLY A 27 -18.50 39.40 5.14
C GLY A 27 -19.08 39.15 6.54
N LEU A 28 -19.50 40.21 7.23
CA LEU A 28 -20.37 40.11 8.40
C LEU A 28 -21.71 39.52 7.95
N LEU A 29 -22.08 38.33 8.47
CA LEU A 29 -23.43 37.81 8.41
C LEU A 29 -23.95 37.63 9.84
N ALA A 30 -25.17 38.15 10.04
CA ALA A 30 -25.86 38.31 11.30
C ALA A 30 -25.99 37.00 12.08
N MET A 31 -25.67 37.07 13.37
CA MET A 31 -25.83 35.95 14.31
C MET A 31 -27.31 35.67 14.59
N GLY A 32 -27.82 34.57 14.04
CA GLY A 32 -28.95 33.85 14.62
C GLY A 32 -28.47 33.02 15.82
N ALA A 33 -29.24 33.01 16.90
CA ALA A 33 -28.90 32.44 18.22
C ALA A 33 -28.81 30.89 18.27
N GLY A 34 -28.19 30.25 17.28
CA GLY A 34 -27.87 28.82 17.24
C GLY A 34 -26.36 28.50 17.31
N GLY A 35 -25.47 29.48 17.24
CA GLY A 35 -24.02 29.24 17.10
C GLY A 35 -23.26 28.80 18.37
N LYS A 36 -23.83 29.01 19.57
CA LYS A 36 -23.13 28.71 20.84
C LYS A 36 -23.11 27.23 21.21
N THR A 37 -24.05 26.41 20.74
CA THR A 37 -24.10 24.98 21.08
C THR A 37 -23.18 24.13 20.20
N TRP A 38 -22.95 24.54 18.95
CA TRP A 38 -22.07 23.83 18.01
C TRP A 38 -20.59 24.09 18.30
N ALA A 39 -20.21 25.33 18.63
CA ALA A 39 -18.83 25.67 18.99
C ALA A 39 -18.36 25.01 20.30
N VAL A 40 -19.27 24.78 21.26
CA VAL A 40 -18.95 24.09 22.53
C VAL A 40 -18.80 22.58 22.31
N ALA A 41 -19.56 21.98 21.38
CA ALA A 41 -19.42 20.58 21.01
C ALA A 41 -18.15 20.31 20.18
N GLU A 42 -17.74 21.23 19.29
CA GLU A 42 -16.47 21.14 18.55
C GLU A 42 -15.23 21.29 19.45
N ALA A 43 -15.29 22.17 20.45
CA ALA A 43 -14.19 22.39 21.39
C ALA A 43 -13.91 21.20 22.32
N ASP A 44 -14.93 20.37 22.63
CA ASP A 44 -14.80 19.25 23.58
C ASP A 44 -14.02 18.06 23.00
N TRP A 45 -14.25 17.70 21.73
CA TRP A 45 -13.53 16.56 21.15
C TRP A 45 -12.08 16.88 20.79
N GLN A 46 -11.76 18.11 20.37
CA GLN A 46 -10.38 18.49 20.06
C GLN A 46 -9.49 18.44 21.31
N ALA A 47 -9.99 18.92 22.44
CA ALA A 47 -9.28 18.81 23.72
C ALA A 47 -9.02 17.35 24.12
N LYS A 48 -10.00 16.47 23.90
CA LYS A 48 -9.83 15.02 24.11
C LYS A 48 -8.76 14.43 23.19
N VAL A 49 -8.74 14.81 21.91
CA VAL A 49 -7.68 14.42 20.98
C VAL A 49 -6.32 14.87 21.50
N GLU A 50 -6.15 16.16 21.79
CA GLU A 50 -4.87 16.74 22.27
C GLU A 50 -4.32 16.04 23.51
N ALA A 51 -5.21 15.71 24.45
CA ALA A 51 -4.88 14.95 25.66
C ALA A 51 -4.47 13.50 25.36
N ALA A 52 -5.04 12.88 24.32
CA ALA A 52 -4.77 11.51 23.92
C ALA A 52 -3.56 11.36 22.97
N LEU A 53 -3.11 12.45 22.33
CA LEU A 53 -2.03 12.38 21.34
C LEU A 53 -0.74 11.78 21.94
N PRO A 54 -0.11 10.82 21.24
CA PRO A 54 1.10 10.17 21.71
C PRO A 54 2.25 11.16 21.91
N GLY A 55 3.03 10.96 22.98
CA GLY A 55 4.17 11.82 23.30
C GLY A 55 5.46 11.46 22.56
N ARG A 56 5.54 10.28 21.93
CA ARG A 56 6.73 9.78 21.24
C ARG A 56 6.38 9.05 19.95
N ALA A 57 7.26 9.16 18.97
CA ALA A 57 7.21 8.39 17.74
C ALA A 57 7.54 6.90 17.98
N ALA A 58 6.97 6.01 17.17
CA ALA A 58 7.33 4.59 17.15
C ALA A 58 8.68 4.34 16.42
N ALA A 59 9.01 5.20 15.46
CA ALA A 59 10.30 5.21 14.76
C ALA A 59 10.80 6.64 14.54
N VAL A 60 12.10 6.83 14.34
CA VAL A 60 12.65 8.12 13.94
C VAL A 60 12.42 8.32 12.43
N PRO A 61 11.83 9.44 11.98
CA PRO A 61 11.68 9.71 10.56
C PRO A 61 13.04 9.74 9.85
N LYS A 62 13.14 9.03 8.73
CA LYS A 62 14.39 8.98 7.94
C LYS A 62 14.65 10.27 7.16
N ARG A 63 13.60 11.05 6.93
CA ARG A 63 13.56 12.34 6.24
C ARG A 63 12.24 13.05 6.56
N PRO A 64 12.08 14.35 6.24
CA PRO A 64 10.78 15.00 6.32
C PRO A 64 9.73 14.22 5.54
N ARG A 65 8.59 13.97 6.18
CA ARG A 65 7.48 13.18 5.62
C ARG A 65 6.25 14.03 5.34
N LYS A 66 5.54 13.70 4.26
CA LYS A 66 4.27 14.34 3.90
C LYS A 66 3.19 13.30 3.58
N LEU A 67 2.09 13.34 4.35
CA LEU A 67 0.92 12.48 4.21
C LEU A 67 -0.21 13.26 3.52
N LEU A 68 -0.73 12.74 2.41
CA LEU A 68 -2.00 13.20 1.85
C LEU A 68 -3.15 12.52 2.59
N ILE A 69 -4.03 13.27 3.23
CA ILE A 69 -5.30 12.76 3.74
C ILE A 69 -6.39 13.12 2.73
N PHE A 70 -7.03 12.11 2.16
CA PHE A 70 -8.10 12.27 1.18
C PHE A 70 -9.42 11.81 1.79
N ASP A 71 -10.39 12.71 1.92
CA ASP A 71 -11.63 12.46 2.67
C ASP A 71 -12.93 12.70 1.85
N LEU A 72 -12.81 12.68 0.51
CA LEU A 72 -13.97 12.76 -0.38
C LEU A 72 -14.89 11.54 -0.22
N ASN A 73 -16.20 11.77 -0.27
CA ASN A 73 -17.24 10.75 -0.35
C ASN A 73 -18.20 11.11 -1.50
N VAL A 74 -18.68 10.12 -2.26
CA VAL A 74 -19.56 10.33 -3.42
C VAL A 74 -20.79 9.45 -3.30
N GLY A 75 -21.98 10.05 -3.25
CA GLY A 75 -23.24 9.34 -3.04
C GLY A 75 -23.48 8.88 -1.58
N TYR A 76 -22.57 9.22 -0.67
CA TYR A 76 -22.66 8.93 0.78
C TYR A 76 -22.36 10.20 1.58
N GLY A 77 -23.06 10.40 2.70
CA GLY A 77 -22.95 11.62 3.53
C GLY A 77 -21.62 11.79 4.27
N GLY A 78 -20.78 10.75 4.28
CA GLY A 78 -19.54 10.71 5.04
C GLY A 78 -19.74 10.24 6.48
N HIS A 79 -18.70 9.66 7.04
CA HIS A 79 -18.68 9.22 8.44
C HIS A 79 -18.44 10.42 9.37
N GLY A 80 -19.11 10.45 10.53
CA GLY A 80 -18.94 11.52 11.53
C GLY A 80 -17.53 11.60 12.11
N SER A 81 -16.74 10.54 12.00
CA SER A 81 -15.35 10.48 12.46
C SER A 81 -14.34 11.17 11.55
N ILE A 82 -14.70 11.50 10.30
CA ILE A 82 -13.77 12.06 9.31
C ILE A 82 -13.06 13.33 9.83
N PRO A 83 -13.77 14.36 10.35
CA PRO A 83 -13.12 15.57 10.84
C PRO A 83 -12.21 15.31 12.04
N THR A 84 -12.60 14.41 12.93
CA THR A 84 -11.82 14.03 14.12
C THR A 84 -10.55 13.29 13.73
N ALA A 85 -10.62 12.37 12.76
CA ALA A 85 -9.45 11.68 12.21
C ALA A 85 -8.51 12.65 11.49
N ASN A 86 -9.03 13.54 10.62
CA ASN A 86 -8.21 14.55 9.95
C ASN A 86 -7.41 15.38 10.97
N TYR A 87 -8.09 15.89 12.00
CA TYR A 87 -7.46 16.66 13.07
C TYR A 87 -6.44 15.84 13.86
N ALA A 88 -6.82 14.64 14.33
CA ALA A 88 -5.94 13.79 15.12
C ALA A 88 -4.65 13.43 14.37
N PHE A 89 -4.74 13.07 13.08
CA PHE A 89 -3.54 12.73 12.30
C PHE A 89 -2.64 13.94 12.05
N THR A 90 -3.22 15.09 11.72
CA THR A 90 -2.45 16.35 11.57
C THR A 90 -1.71 16.69 12.86
N ARG A 91 -2.42 16.72 14.00
CA ARG A 91 -1.84 17.09 15.29
C ARG A 91 -0.87 16.04 15.82
N MET A 92 -1.10 14.76 15.53
CA MET A 92 -0.20 13.67 15.85
C MET A 92 1.14 13.79 15.12
N GLY A 93 1.12 14.11 13.81
CA GLY A 93 2.32 14.38 13.04
C GLY A 93 3.10 15.58 13.57
N GLU A 94 2.40 16.67 13.88
CA GLU A 94 2.99 17.92 14.41
C GLU A 94 3.59 17.73 15.81
N LYS A 95 2.84 17.14 16.76
CA LYS A 95 3.27 16.95 18.15
C LYS A 95 4.49 16.03 18.25
N THR A 96 4.55 15.01 17.40
CA THR A 96 5.66 14.04 17.40
C THR A 96 6.82 14.44 16.49
N GLY A 97 6.64 15.45 15.63
CA GLY A 97 7.62 15.85 14.62
C GLY A 97 7.83 14.81 13.52
N THR A 98 6.90 13.87 13.33
CA THR A 98 7.11 12.70 12.46
C THR A 98 6.73 12.92 11.01
N PHE A 99 5.66 13.68 10.75
CA PHE A 99 5.17 13.98 9.42
C PHE A 99 4.30 15.24 9.41
N SER A 100 4.15 15.82 8.22
CA SER A 100 3.17 16.87 7.93
C SER A 100 2.01 16.29 7.12
N THR A 101 0.85 16.95 7.14
CA THR A 101 -0.35 16.50 6.42
C THR A 101 -0.86 17.54 5.42
N VAL A 102 -1.46 17.08 4.34
CA VAL A 102 -2.36 17.88 3.50
C VAL A 102 -3.70 17.18 3.43
N VAL A 103 -4.79 17.86 3.78
CA VAL A 103 -6.15 17.34 3.65
C VAL A 103 -6.74 17.84 2.33
N SER A 104 -7.33 16.94 1.53
CA SER A 104 -7.98 17.30 0.27
C SER A 104 -9.22 16.47 0.00
N ARG A 105 -10.18 17.10 -0.71
CA ARG A 105 -11.35 16.46 -1.33
C ARG A 105 -11.32 16.53 -2.84
N ASP A 106 -10.36 17.23 -3.42
CA ASP A 106 -10.26 17.44 -4.85
C ASP A 106 -9.42 16.32 -5.49
N PRO A 107 -9.98 15.50 -6.40
CA PRO A 107 -9.23 14.46 -7.11
C PRO A 107 -8.00 14.95 -7.87
N ALA A 108 -7.87 16.25 -8.18
CA ALA A 108 -6.70 16.81 -8.84
C ALA A 108 -5.38 16.55 -8.07
N VAL A 109 -5.44 16.26 -6.77
CA VAL A 109 -4.27 15.85 -5.99
C VAL A 109 -3.62 14.56 -6.48
N PHE A 110 -4.36 13.71 -7.22
CA PHE A 110 -3.87 12.47 -7.82
C PHE A 110 -3.18 12.66 -9.17
N ALA A 111 -3.03 13.90 -9.66
CA ALA A 111 -2.15 14.18 -10.79
C ALA A 111 -0.70 13.84 -10.42
N ALA A 112 0.07 13.24 -11.34
CA ALA A 112 1.42 12.74 -11.08
C ALA A 112 2.35 13.79 -10.43
N GLU A 113 2.36 15.03 -10.93
CA GLU A 113 3.19 16.11 -10.36
C GLU A 113 2.78 16.50 -8.95
N SER A 114 1.48 16.42 -8.63
CA SER A 114 1.00 16.66 -7.28
C SER A 114 1.37 15.49 -6.36
N LEU A 115 1.18 14.24 -6.79
CA LEU A 115 1.46 13.05 -5.96
C LEU A 115 2.93 12.92 -5.53
N LYS A 116 3.87 13.38 -6.36
CA LYS A 116 5.32 13.34 -6.07
C LYS A 116 5.73 14.02 -4.76
N GLN A 117 4.93 14.94 -4.24
CA GLN A 117 5.24 15.63 -2.97
C GLN A 117 4.90 14.79 -1.73
N PHE A 118 4.14 13.70 -1.89
CA PHE A 118 3.64 12.88 -0.79
C PHE A 118 4.42 11.57 -0.70
N ASP A 119 4.50 11.04 0.51
CA ASP A 119 5.12 9.76 0.81
C ASP A 119 4.10 8.64 0.99
N ALA A 120 2.88 9.03 1.37
CA ALA A 120 1.74 8.14 1.49
C ALA A 120 0.43 8.90 1.22
N VAL A 121 -0.59 8.14 0.82
CA VAL A 121 -1.98 8.59 0.74
C VAL A 121 -2.80 7.84 1.79
N PHE A 122 -3.52 8.60 2.61
CA PHE A 122 -4.50 8.11 3.57
C PHE A 122 -5.91 8.41 3.04
N PHE A 123 -6.61 7.36 2.61
CA PHE A 123 -8.04 7.38 2.35
C PHE A 123 -8.78 7.30 3.69
N ASN A 124 -9.23 8.45 4.18
CA ASN A 124 -9.96 8.55 5.44
C ASN A 124 -11.46 8.33 5.20
N ASN A 125 -11.92 7.09 5.43
CA ASN A 125 -13.34 6.76 5.50
C ASN A 125 -14.14 7.06 4.21
N ASN A 126 -13.50 6.91 3.05
CA ASN A 126 -14.10 7.23 1.76
C ASN A 126 -15.08 6.17 1.27
N VAL A 127 -16.26 6.59 0.84
CA VAL A 127 -17.32 5.76 0.26
C VAL A 127 -17.70 6.29 -1.12
N GLY A 128 -17.93 5.38 -2.07
CA GLY A 128 -18.43 5.71 -3.40
C GLY A 128 -17.35 5.93 -4.45
N ASN A 129 -17.76 6.35 -5.66
CA ASN A 129 -16.86 6.44 -6.80
C ASN A 129 -16.13 7.79 -6.81
N LEU A 130 -15.03 7.86 -6.07
CA LEU A 130 -14.33 9.10 -5.70
C LEU A 130 -13.83 9.90 -6.90
N PHE A 131 -13.37 9.20 -7.95
CA PHE A 131 -13.02 9.77 -9.25
C PHE A 131 -12.95 8.67 -10.30
N VAL A 132 -13.30 9.03 -11.54
CA VAL A 132 -13.41 8.12 -12.69
C VAL A 132 -12.33 8.33 -13.75
N ASP A 133 -11.51 9.38 -13.61
CA ASP A 133 -10.42 9.66 -14.55
C ASP A 133 -9.38 8.52 -14.51
N PRO A 134 -9.18 7.78 -15.63
CA PRO A 134 -8.24 6.67 -15.67
C PRO A 134 -6.78 7.09 -15.45
N VAL A 135 -6.40 8.32 -15.80
CA VAL A 135 -5.04 8.84 -15.60
C VAL A 135 -4.77 9.02 -14.11
N LEU A 136 -5.73 9.57 -13.36
CA LEU A 136 -5.60 9.71 -11.90
C LEU A 136 -5.52 8.35 -11.20
N ARG A 137 -6.32 7.38 -11.66
CA ARG A 137 -6.28 5.99 -11.17
C ARG A 137 -4.93 5.34 -11.45
N GLN A 138 -4.40 5.49 -12.66
CA GLN A 138 -3.08 4.96 -13.02
C GLN A 138 -1.95 5.63 -12.23
N ASN A 139 -2.02 6.94 -12.00
CA ASN A 139 -1.03 7.65 -11.18
C ASN A 139 -1.01 7.12 -9.74
N LEU A 140 -2.18 6.82 -9.15
CA LEU A 140 -2.25 6.21 -7.82
C LEU A 140 -1.64 4.80 -7.80
N ILE A 141 -1.91 3.99 -8.83
CA ILE A 141 -1.30 2.66 -8.95
C ILE A 141 0.22 2.78 -9.07
N ASP A 142 0.72 3.62 -9.96
CA ASP A 142 2.17 3.81 -10.16
C ASP A 142 2.86 4.40 -8.90
N PHE A 143 2.15 5.26 -8.16
CA PHE A 143 2.62 5.79 -6.88
C PHE A 143 2.78 4.68 -5.84
N VAL A 144 1.72 3.90 -5.59
CA VAL A 144 1.75 2.81 -4.60
C VAL A 144 2.72 1.73 -5.04
N TYR A 145 2.57 1.20 -6.26
CA TYR A 145 3.37 0.09 -6.75
C TYR A 145 4.87 0.42 -6.82
N GLY A 146 5.20 1.69 -7.13
CA GLY A 146 6.56 2.21 -7.13
C GLY A 146 7.16 2.49 -5.75
N GLY A 147 6.39 2.36 -4.66
CA GLY A 147 6.90 2.45 -3.29
C GLY A 147 6.24 3.50 -2.41
N GLY A 148 5.23 4.23 -2.88
CA GLY A 148 4.40 5.10 -2.05
C GLY A 148 3.55 4.31 -1.05
N GLY A 149 3.22 4.92 0.07
CA GLY A 149 2.34 4.33 1.09
C GLY A 149 0.86 4.47 0.75
N LEU A 150 0.05 3.49 1.14
CA LEU A 150 -1.41 3.56 1.08
C LEU A 150 -1.98 3.20 2.46
N MET A 151 -2.81 4.07 3.01
CA MET A 151 -3.53 3.84 4.24
C MET A 151 -5.03 3.94 3.96
N GLY A 152 -5.80 2.99 4.45
CA GLY A 152 -7.26 3.02 4.43
C GLY A 152 -7.83 2.75 5.81
N VAL A 153 -8.98 3.34 6.12
CA VAL A 153 -9.72 2.99 7.33
C VAL A 153 -11.20 2.84 7.03
N HIS A 154 -11.80 1.83 7.65
CA HIS A 154 -13.25 1.58 7.70
C HIS A 154 -13.91 1.70 6.31
N GLY A 155 -14.58 2.82 6.01
CA GLY A 155 -15.28 3.04 4.73
C GLY A 155 -14.45 2.82 3.47
N THR A 156 -13.11 2.95 3.53
CA THR A 156 -12.21 2.83 2.37
C THR A 156 -12.41 1.55 1.56
N THR A 157 -12.87 0.45 2.14
CA THR A 157 -13.09 -0.81 1.41
C THR A 157 -14.22 -0.74 0.38
N VAL A 158 -15.08 0.27 0.45
CA VAL A 158 -16.13 0.57 -0.55
C VAL A 158 -15.85 1.86 -1.33
N ALA A 159 -14.63 2.40 -1.26
CA ALA A 159 -14.15 3.41 -2.20
C ALA A 159 -14.07 2.83 -3.62
N PHE A 160 -14.35 3.67 -4.62
CA PHE A 160 -14.43 3.29 -6.03
C PHE A 160 -15.49 2.21 -6.32
N THR A 161 -16.61 2.30 -5.63
CA THR A 161 -17.84 1.59 -5.95
C THR A 161 -18.93 2.61 -6.30
N ARG A 162 -19.87 2.27 -7.19
CA ARG A 162 -21.05 3.10 -7.44
C ARG A 162 -22.05 2.89 -6.31
N TRP A 163 -21.86 3.63 -5.22
CA TRP A 163 -22.59 3.45 -3.96
C TRP A 163 -24.12 3.48 -4.13
N THR A 164 -24.63 4.45 -4.88
CA THR A 164 -26.08 4.62 -5.14
C THR A 164 -26.68 3.51 -6.01
N GLU A 165 -25.84 2.65 -6.60
CA GLU A 165 -26.24 1.47 -7.39
C GLU A 165 -25.97 0.18 -6.60
N GLY A 166 -26.15 0.22 -5.27
CA GLY A 166 -25.91 -0.95 -4.41
C GLY A 166 -24.43 -1.28 -4.26
N ALA A 167 -23.56 -0.25 -4.22
CA ALA A 167 -22.11 -0.40 -4.16
C ALA A 167 -21.52 -1.26 -5.29
N ALA A 168 -22.07 -1.14 -6.51
CA ALA A 168 -21.58 -1.86 -7.68
C ALA A 168 -20.10 -1.55 -7.93
N GLU A 169 -19.30 -2.59 -8.16
CA GLU A 169 -17.86 -2.44 -8.37
C GLU A 169 -17.55 -1.59 -9.62
N ASP A 170 -16.56 -0.71 -9.51
CA ASP A 170 -16.14 0.18 -10.59
C ASP A 170 -14.63 0.08 -10.85
N TRP A 171 -13.83 -0.11 -9.81
CA TRP A 171 -12.38 -0.28 -9.92
C TRP A 171 -11.86 -1.44 -9.07
N PRO A 172 -12.00 -2.69 -9.54
CA PRO A 172 -11.64 -3.88 -8.74
C PRO A 172 -10.21 -3.89 -8.21
N GLU A 173 -9.25 -3.33 -8.97
CA GLU A 173 -7.82 -3.31 -8.59
C GLU A 173 -7.58 -2.49 -7.31
N PHE A 174 -8.42 -1.51 -6.99
CA PHE A 174 -8.31 -0.78 -5.71
C PHE A 174 -8.58 -1.71 -4.51
N GLY A 175 -9.62 -2.55 -4.59
CA GLY A 175 -9.91 -3.54 -3.56
C GLY A 175 -8.82 -4.61 -3.44
N ILE A 176 -8.27 -5.03 -4.58
CA ILE A 176 -7.10 -5.94 -4.66
C ILE A 176 -5.90 -5.30 -3.98
N MET A 177 -5.59 -4.03 -4.25
CA MET A 177 -4.48 -3.25 -3.70
C MET A 177 -4.63 -3.01 -2.19
N LEU A 178 -5.82 -2.63 -1.71
CA LEU A 178 -6.11 -2.45 -0.29
C LEU A 178 -6.11 -3.79 0.47
N GLY A 179 -6.55 -4.85 -0.20
CA GLY A 179 -6.61 -6.22 0.34
C GLY A 179 -7.99 -6.64 0.86
N ALA A 180 -9.05 -5.85 0.62
CA ALA A 180 -10.42 -6.19 0.98
C ALA A 180 -11.45 -5.39 0.18
N ARG A 181 -12.69 -5.88 0.18
CA ARG A 181 -13.90 -5.21 -0.33
C ARG A 181 -15.07 -5.42 0.61
N GLY A 182 -16.02 -4.48 0.55
CA GLY A 182 -17.31 -4.59 1.21
C GLY A 182 -17.37 -3.85 2.54
N ALA A 183 -18.60 -3.76 3.05
CA ALA A 183 -18.97 -3.06 4.27
C ALA A 183 -20.07 -3.85 5.00
N ASN A 184 -19.98 -5.18 5.07
CA ASN A 184 -20.93 -5.96 5.88
C ASN A 184 -20.59 -5.73 7.36
N HIS A 185 -21.57 -5.41 8.19
CA HIS A 185 -21.32 -5.09 9.60
C HIS A 185 -22.54 -5.33 10.49
N ARG A 186 -22.29 -5.35 11.79
CA ARG A 186 -23.30 -5.28 12.84
C ARG A 186 -23.50 -3.84 13.28
N ALA A 187 -24.22 -3.59 14.38
CA ALA A 187 -24.45 -2.23 14.87
C ALA A 187 -23.15 -1.43 15.09
N ALA A 188 -23.23 -0.10 14.96
CA ALA A 188 -22.09 0.80 15.06
C ALA A 188 -21.43 0.85 16.44
N ASP A 189 -22.05 0.22 17.44
CA ASP A 189 -21.59 0.10 18.80
C ASP A 189 -21.35 -1.37 19.19
N GLU A 190 -21.10 -2.25 18.22
CA GLU A 190 -20.78 -3.65 18.47
C GLU A 190 -19.55 -3.78 19.39
N ARG A 191 -19.66 -4.62 20.42
CA ARG A 191 -18.60 -4.87 21.40
C ARG A 191 -17.99 -6.24 21.18
N VAL A 192 -16.68 -6.32 20.94
CA VAL A 192 -15.98 -7.61 20.73
C VAL A 192 -14.70 -7.69 21.54
N MET A 193 -14.26 -8.91 21.80
CA MET A 193 -12.87 -9.18 22.17
C MET A 193 -12.02 -9.21 20.89
N ILE A 194 -10.98 -8.38 20.83
CA ILE A 194 -9.99 -8.36 19.76
C ILE A 194 -8.78 -9.17 20.20
N ARG A 195 -8.33 -10.09 19.36
CA ARG A 195 -7.04 -10.77 19.50
C ARG A 195 -6.00 -10.13 18.57
N LEU A 196 -4.73 -10.23 18.97
CA LEU A 196 -3.60 -9.90 18.11
C LEU A 196 -3.14 -11.18 17.39
N ASP A 197 -3.27 -11.22 16.07
CA ASP A 197 -2.86 -12.37 15.25
C ASP A 197 -1.33 -12.46 15.09
N ASP A 198 -0.64 -11.33 15.25
CA ASP A 198 0.82 -11.26 15.22
C ASP A 198 1.33 -10.29 16.31
N PRO A 199 1.32 -10.70 17.59
CA PRO A 199 1.56 -9.81 18.73
C PRO A 199 2.97 -9.20 18.76
N GLY A 200 3.93 -9.78 18.05
CA GLY A 200 5.29 -9.24 17.89
C GLY A 200 5.44 -8.22 16.75
N HIS A 201 4.38 -7.97 15.96
CA HIS A 201 4.46 -7.06 14.84
C HIS A 201 4.57 -5.59 15.33
N PRO A 202 5.51 -4.78 14.81
CA PRO A 202 5.77 -3.44 15.35
C PRO A 202 4.55 -2.52 15.40
N VAL A 203 3.66 -2.62 14.40
CA VAL A 203 2.44 -1.80 14.30
C VAL A 203 1.47 -2.03 15.46
N VAL A 204 1.38 -3.25 16.02
CA VAL A 204 0.49 -3.56 17.17
C VAL A 204 1.21 -3.52 18.52
N GLY A 205 2.46 -3.07 18.55
CA GLY A 205 3.24 -2.86 19.77
C GLY A 205 2.50 -2.12 20.90
N PRO A 206 1.69 -1.07 20.62
CA PRO A 206 0.92 -0.35 21.64
C PRO A 206 -0.03 -1.21 22.49
N PHE A 207 -0.45 -2.38 21.99
CA PHE A 207 -1.35 -3.29 22.70
C PHE A 207 -0.60 -4.28 23.62
N GLY A 208 0.73 -4.29 23.59
CA GLY A 208 1.56 -5.07 24.51
C GLY A 208 1.35 -6.59 24.42
N GLY A 209 0.97 -7.10 23.25
CA GLY A 209 0.77 -8.53 23.01
C GLY A 209 -0.52 -9.11 23.62
N LYS A 210 -1.41 -8.28 24.18
CA LYS A 210 -2.60 -8.74 24.90
C LYS A 210 -3.88 -8.54 24.07
N PRO A 211 -4.85 -9.46 24.17
CA PRO A 211 -6.18 -9.19 23.66
C PRO A 211 -6.81 -8.04 24.44
N PHE A 212 -7.73 -7.33 23.81
CA PHE A 212 -8.45 -6.23 24.43
C PHE A 212 -9.88 -6.18 23.90
N GLU A 213 -10.77 -5.69 24.74
CA GLU A 213 -12.13 -5.43 24.32
C GLU A 213 -12.22 -4.08 23.63
N TYR A 214 -13.02 -4.00 22.58
CA TYR A 214 -13.27 -2.75 21.87
C TYR A 214 -14.69 -2.64 21.37
N ARG A 215 -15.12 -1.40 21.10
CA ARG A 215 -16.45 -1.08 20.60
C ARG A 215 -16.37 -0.13 19.41
N ASP A 216 -16.88 -0.57 18.26
CA ASP A 216 -16.99 0.24 17.04
C ASP A 216 -17.90 -0.45 16.02
N GLU A 217 -18.09 0.14 14.84
CA GLU A 217 -18.65 -0.55 13.67
C GLU A 217 -17.56 -1.39 12.98
N LEU A 218 -17.68 -2.72 13.05
CA LEU A 218 -16.66 -3.65 12.58
C LEU A 218 -17.07 -4.36 11.28
N PHE A 219 -16.37 -4.04 10.19
CA PHE A 219 -16.59 -4.64 8.89
C PHE A 219 -16.12 -6.09 8.83
N ARG A 220 -16.90 -6.89 8.12
CA ARG A 220 -16.71 -8.32 7.90
C ARG A 220 -16.57 -8.56 6.42
N TYR A 221 -15.32 -8.74 6.02
CA TYR A 221 -14.95 -8.84 4.61
C TYR A 221 -15.32 -10.20 4.05
N GLN A 222 -15.66 -10.24 2.76
CA GLN A 222 -15.80 -11.48 1.99
C GLN A 222 -14.62 -11.55 1.01
N GLN A 223 -14.82 -12.00 -0.22
CA GLN A 223 -13.81 -11.77 -1.26
C GLN A 223 -13.68 -10.26 -1.53
N VAL A 224 -12.50 -9.70 -1.78
CA VAL A 224 -11.20 -10.33 -2.08
C VAL A 224 -10.26 -10.50 -0.86
N TYR A 225 -10.78 -10.35 0.37
CA TYR A 225 -9.96 -10.53 1.58
C TYR A 225 -9.47 -11.97 1.72
N SER A 226 -8.19 -12.14 2.07
CA SER A 226 -7.61 -13.44 2.39
C SER A 226 -6.31 -13.28 3.19
N ARG A 227 -6.05 -14.20 4.13
CA ARG A 227 -4.73 -14.35 4.80
C ARG A 227 -3.61 -14.78 3.85
N ASN A 228 -3.93 -15.27 2.65
CA ASN A 228 -2.93 -15.47 1.59
C ASN A 228 -2.43 -14.15 0.99
N ARG A 229 -3.18 -13.06 1.16
CA ARG A 229 -2.89 -11.73 0.61
C ARG A 229 -2.40 -10.74 1.66
N ASN A 230 -2.90 -10.86 2.89
CA ASN A 230 -2.75 -9.89 3.96
C ASN A 230 -1.96 -10.46 5.14
N ARG A 231 -1.07 -9.66 5.73
CA ARG A 231 -0.52 -9.89 7.07
C ARG A 231 -1.51 -9.33 8.08
N VAL A 232 -2.44 -10.18 8.52
CA VAL A 232 -3.45 -9.84 9.52
C VAL A 232 -2.77 -9.59 10.86
N LEU A 233 -3.10 -8.46 11.49
CA LEU A 233 -2.55 -8.00 12.76
C LEU A 233 -3.55 -8.16 13.90
N MET A 234 -4.83 -7.96 13.61
CA MET A 234 -5.92 -8.05 14.58
C MET A 234 -7.14 -8.70 13.93
N SER A 235 -7.87 -9.50 14.71
CA SER A 235 -9.15 -10.10 14.33
C SER A 235 -10.09 -10.19 15.52
N ILE A 236 -11.38 -10.39 15.26
CA ILE A 236 -12.34 -10.73 16.32
C ILE A 236 -11.97 -12.09 16.91
N ASP A 237 -11.94 -12.18 18.24
CA ASP A 237 -11.86 -13.43 18.97
C ASP A 237 -13.27 -14.01 19.09
N ILE A 238 -13.59 -14.96 18.22
CA ILE A 238 -14.94 -15.54 18.08
C ILE A 238 -15.36 -16.37 19.30
N ASP A 239 -14.40 -16.90 20.07
CA ASP A 239 -14.69 -17.69 21.27
C ASP A 239 -15.04 -16.81 22.47
N LYS A 240 -14.71 -15.51 22.39
CA LYS A 240 -14.89 -14.52 23.46
C LYS A 240 -15.83 -13.38 23.08
N SER A 241 -16.52 -13.49 21.96
CA SER A 241 -17.40 -12.44 21.45
C SER A 241 -18.77 -12.99 21.05
N ASP A 242 -19.83 -12.26 21.34
CA ASP A 242 -21.14 -12.52 20.75
C ASP A 242 -21.20 -11.89 19.34
N LEU A 243 -21.25 -12.72 18.30
CA LEU A 243 -21.25 -12.29 16.90
C LEU A 243 -22.64 -11.89 16.37
N LYS A 244 -23.68 -11.97 17.21
CA LYS A 244 -25.09 -11.69 16.85
C LYS A 244 -25.61 -10.38 17.48
N GLN A 245 -24.71 -9.54 18.00
CA GLN A 245 -25.07 -8.26 18.60
C GLN A 245 -25.63 -7.29 17.55
N GLY A 246 -26.79 -6.69 17.86
CA GLY A 246 -27.37 -5.63 17.04
C GLY A 246 -27.86 -6.08 15.65
N LYS A 247 -28.22 -5.09 14.82
CA LYS A 247 -28.75 -5.33 13.48
C LYS A 247 -27.65 -5.80 12.53
N GLU A 248 -27.95 -6.81 11.71
CA GLU A 248 -27.10 -7.19 10.57
C GLU A 248 -27.31 -6.27 9.38
N LEU A 249 -26.20 -5.85 8.75
CA LEU A 249 -26.21 -5.17 7.46
C LEU A 249 -25.27 -5.93 6.51
N GLY A 250 -25.85 -6.55 5.48
CA GLY A 250 -25.14 -7.41 4.54
C GLY A 250 -24.87 -8.82 5.08
N ASN A 251 -23.91 -9.54 4.48
CA ASN A 251 -23.54 -10.89 4.91
C ASN A 251 -22.40 -10.84 5.94
N CYS A 252 -22.74 -10.96 7.22
CA CYS A 252 -21.76 -10.95 8.31
C CYS A 252 -21.21 -12.34 8.65
N PHE A 253 -21.65 -13.40 8.00
CA PHE A 253 -21.13 -14.73 8.24
C PHE A 253 -19.93 -15.04 7.35
N ARG A 254 -18.92 -15.67 7.93
CA ARG A 254 -17.82 -16.32 7.21
C ARG A 254 -17.70 -17.77 7.67
N GLU A 255 -17.64 -18.67 6.70
CA GLU A 255 -17.51 -20.11 6.93
C GLU A 255 -16.20 -20.48 7.64
N ASP A 256 -15.12 -19.75 7.34
CA ASP A 256 -13.80 -19.96 7.96
C ASP A 256 -13.63 -19.29 9.33
N GLY A 257 -14.65 -18.57 9.83
CA GLY A 257 -14.61 -17.85 11.10
C GLY A 257 -13.57 -16.72 11.15
N ASP A 258 -13.04 -16.27 10.01
CA ASP A 258 -11.92 -15.32 9.96
C ASP A 258 -12.36 -13.86 9.79
N TYR A 259 -12.53 -13.15 10.91
CA TYR A 259 -12.98 -11.75 10.93
C TYR A 259 -11.82 -10.78 11.23
N ALA A 260 -10.94 -10.58 10.25
CA ALA A 260 -9.83 -9.63 10.37
C ALA A 260 -10.29 -8.18 10.47
N LEU A 261 -9.63 -7.42 11.34
CA LEU A 261 -9.94 -6.02 11.67
C LEU A 261 -8.83 -5.07 11.22
N ALA A 262 -7.58 -5.52 11.17
CA ALA A 262 -6.46 -4.73 10.68
C ALA A 262 -5.39 -5.60 10.03
N TRP A 263 -4.75 -5.08 8.98
CA TRP A 263 -3.63 -5.75 8.32
C TRP A 263 -2.66 -4.76 7.70
N VAL A 264 -1.45 -5.27 7.44
CA VAL A 264 -0.51 -4.67 6.49
C VAL A 264 -0.32 -5.60 5.30
N ARG A 265 0.09 -5.05 4.17
CA ARG A 265 0.54 -5.82 3.01
C ARG A 265 1.46 -4.99 2.13
N GLN A 266 2.02 -5.66 1.12
CA GLN A 266 2.63 -4.98 -0.01
C GLN A 266 1.79 -5.12 -1.28
N TYR A 267 1.83 -4.07 -2.09
CA TYR A 267 1.34 -4.09 -3.47
C TYR A 267 2.45 -3.49 -4.34
N GLY A 268 3.20 -4.33 -5.04
CA GLY A 268 4.53 -3.94 -5.55
C GLY A 268 5.46 -3.60 -4.39
N ARG A 269 6.07 -2.42 -4.44
CA ARG A 269 6.89 -1.86 -3.34
C ARG A 269 6.07 -1.07 -2.31
N GLY A 270 4.79 -0.85 -2.59
CA GLY A 270 3.92 -0.01 -1.78
C GLY A 270 3.61 -0.64 -0.44
N ARG A 271 3.69 0.17 0.62
CA ARG A 271 3.33 -0.25 1.98
C ARG A 271 1.87 0.09 2.21
N VAL A 272 1.05 -0.94 2.33
CA VAL A 272 -0.40 -0.79 2.45
C VAL A 272 -0.84 -1.17 3.86
N PHE A 273 -1.64 -0.32 4.49
CA PHE A 273 -2.30 -0.59 5.77
C PHE A 273 -3.80 -0.40 5.63
N HIS A 274 -4.57 -1.25 6.29
CA HIS A 274 -6.00 -1.06 6.47
C HIS A 274 -6.44 -1.43 7.89
N CYS A 275 -7.41 -0.69 8.43
CA CYS A 275 -8.08 -1.03 9.69
C CYS A 275 -9.57 -0.67 9.65
N THR A 276 -10.45 -1.55 10.11
CA THR A 276 -11.89 -1.29 10.17
C THR A 276 -12.32 -0.35 11.29
N ILE A 277 -11.49 -0.17 12.33
CA ILE A 277 -11.86 0.56 13.54
C ILE A 277 -11.70 2.06 13.28
N ALA A 278 -12.69 2.73 12.73
CA ALA A 278 -12.62 4.17 12.48
C ALA A 278 -14.00 4.79 12.27
N HIS A 279 -15.07 4.11 12.67
CA HIS A 279 -16.43 4.59 12.44
C HIS A 279 -16.78 5.69 13.43
N ASN A 280 -16.56 5.44 14.71
CA ASN A 280 -16.86 6.40 15.76
C ASN A 280 -15.75 7.46 15.94
N PRO A 281 -16.09 8.74 16.16
CA PRO A 281 -15.12 9.79 16.47
C PRO A 281 -14.22 9.46 17.67
N SER A 282 -14.74 8.69 18.64
CA SER A 282 -14.03 8.35 19.87
C SER A 282 -12.78 7.51 19.68
N VAL A 283 -12.67 6.81 18.56
CA VAL A 283 -11.43 6.11 18.17
C VAL A 283 -10.24 7.06 18.15
N PHE A 284 -10.46 8.31 17.72
CA PHE A 284 -9.40 9.29 17.50
C PHE A 284 -9.07 10.13 18.73
N TRP A 285 -9.64 9.81 19.90
CA TRP A 285 -9.17 10.28 21.20
C TRP A 285 -8.95 9.14 22.20
N ASP A 286 -8.86 7.90 21.72
CA ASP A 286 -8.33 6.78 22.49
C ASP A 286 -6.79 6.80 22.39
N PRO A 287 -6.04 6.98 23.50
CA PRO A 287 -4.59 7.05 23.46
C PRO A 287 -3.91 5.83 22.83
N LYS A 288 -4.43 4.61 23.07
CA LYS A 288 -3.85 3.39 22.51
C LYS A 288 -4.10 3.29 21.02
N MET A 289 -5.29 3.69 20.56
CA MET A 289 -5.60 3.70 19.14
C MET A 289 -4.77 4.76 18.40
N LEU A 290 -4.53 5.93 18.99
CA LEU A 290 -3.65 6.94 18.39
C LEU A 290 -2.20 6.47 18.32
N GLU A 291 -1.68 5.77 19.33
CA GLU A 291 -0.37 5.12 19.24
C GLU A 291 -0.32 4.07 18.12
N PHE A 292 -1.37 3.27 17.95
CA PHE A 292 -1.50 2.30 16.87
C PHE A 292 -1.52 2.98 15.49
N TYR A 293 -2.31 4.04 15.32
CA TYR A 293 -2.35 4.80 14.06
C TYR A 293 -1.06 5.56 13.78
N LEU A 294 -0.33 6.01 14.79
CA LEU A 294 1.01 6.57 14.59
C LEU A 294 1.95 5.51 14.02
N GLY A 295 1.99 4.32 14.62
CA GLY A 295 2.79 3.20 14.14
C GLY A 295 2.43 2.79 12.71
N ALA A 296 1.13 2.67 12.41
CA ALA A 296 0.64 2.40 11.06
C ALA A 296 1.01 3.50 10.05
N THR A 297 0.92 4.76 10.46
CA THR A 297 1.30 5.92 9.64
C THR A 297 2.79 5.91 9.32
N GLN A 298 3.64 5.71 10.34
CA GLN A 298 5.08 5.61 10.16
C GLN A 298 5.48 4.38 9.32
N PHE A 299 4.71 3.30 9.38
CA PHE A 299 4.87 2.16 8.48
C PHE A 299 4.59 2.54 7.02
N VAL A 300 3.43 3.13 6.69
CA VAL A 300 3.13 3.49 5.30
C VAL A 300 4.08 4.56 4.75
N LEU A 301 4.54 5.49 5.59
CA LEU A 301 5.58 6.47 5.26
C LEU A 301 6.97 5.83 5.06
N GLY A 302 7.21 4.63 5.56
CA GLY A 302 8.45 3.87 5.40
C GLY A 302 9.52 4.14 6.47
N ASP A 303 9.13 4.75 7.59
CA ASP A 303 10.01 5.00 8.75
C ASP A 303 10.03 3.81 9.71
N LEU A 304 8.86 3.24 9.99
CA LEU A 304 8.75 2.01 10.79
C LEU A 304 8.89 0.79 9.88
N ALA A 305 10.01 0.08 9.98
CA ALA A 305 10.21 -1.19 9.30
C ALA A 305 9.30 -2.26 9.91
N ALA A 306 8.48 -2.91 9.07
CA ALA A 306 7.63 -4.01 9.49
C ALA A 306 7.42 -5.01 8.33
N PRO A 307 7.41 -6.32 8.62
CA PRO A 307 7.23 -7.34 7.58
C PRO A 307 5.78 -7.34 7.06
N THR A 308 5.62 -7.64 5.78
CA THR A 308 4.31 -7.66 5.11
C THR A 308 3.95 -9.00 4.52
N THR A 309 4.72 -10.04 4.84
CA THR A 309 4.47 -11.40 4.35
C THR A 309 3.07 -11.85 4.79
N PRO A 310 2.21 -12.32 3.89
CA PRO A 310 0.84 -12.70 4.23
C PRO A 310 0.79 -13.76 5.34
N SER A 311 -0.21 -13.67 6.22
CA SER A 311 -0.29 -14.52 7.42
C SER A 311 -0.30 -16.02 7.09
N ALA A 312 -0.92 -16.42 5.97
CA ALA A 312 -0.96 -17.81 5.55
C ALA A 312 0.39 -18.35 5.02
N LYS A 313 1.40 -17.48 4.84
CA LYS A 313 2.73 -17.84 4.36
C LYS A 313 3.79 -17.88 5.47
N LEU A 314 3.39 -17.67 6.73
CA LEU A 314 4.31 -17.59 7.87
C LEU A 314 4.70 -18.96 8.40
N THR A 315 5.71 -19.53 7.78
CA THR A 315 6.44 -20.68 8.33
C THR A 315 7.56 -20.20 9.27
N GLU A 316 8.14 -21.13 10.04
CA GLU A 316 9.33 -20.86 10.86
C GLU A 316 10.48 -20.29 10.01
N ALA A 317 10.73 -20.87 8.84
CA ALA A 317 11.76 -20.42 7.90
C ALA A 317 11.50 -19.00 7.39
N VAL A 318 10.25 -18.67 7.05
CA VAL A 318 9.88 -17.33 6.61
C VAL A 318 10.05 -16.30 7.73
N ARG A 319 9.68 -16.63 8.98
CA ARG A 319 9.95 -15.75 10.13
C ARG A 319 11.44 -15.57 10.38
N ALA A 320 12.24 -16.62 10.20
CA ALA A 320 13.70 -16.53 10.28
C ALA A 320 14.27 -15.61 9.18
N GLN A 321 13.77 -15.73 7.95
CA GLN A 321 14.14 -14.85 6.84
C GLN A 321 13.76 -13.39 7.12
N GLU A 322 12.55 -13.12 7.64
CA GLU A 322 12.14 -11.77 8.06
C GLU A 322 13.10 -11.17 9.10
N LYS A 323 13.49 -11.97 10.11
CA LYS A 323 14.45 -11.54 11.14
C LYS A 323 15.83 -11.23 10.59
N LEU A 324 16.30 -12.02 9.62
CA LEU A 324 17.59 -11.85 8.96
C LEU A 324 17.59 -10.80 7.84
N GLY A 325 16.41 -10.32 7.43
CA GLY A 325 16.24 -9.51 6.23
C GLY A 325 16.50 -10.29 4.93
N TRP A 326 16.50 -11.62 4.95
CA TRP A 326 16.75 -12.45 3.78
C TRP A 326 15.55 -12.43 2.83
N ARG A 327 15.85 -12.37 1.53
CA ARG A 327 14.83 -12.46 0.48
C ARG A 327 15.24 -13.53 -0.51
N VAL A 328 14.54 -14.65 -0.48
CA VAL A 328 14.81 -15.77 -1.40
C VAL A 328 13.94 -15.59 -2.64
N ALA A 329 14.56 -15.59 -3.82
CA ALA A 329 13.89 -15.39 -5.09
C ALA A 329 14.24 -16.49 -6.10
N LEU A 330 13.23 -16.95 -6.84
CA LEU A 330 13.48 -17.74 -8.04
C LEU A 330 14.07 -16.83 -9.12
N SER A 331 15.14 -17.28 -9.77
CA SER A 331 15.73 -16.61 -10.92
C SER A 331 15.72 -17.53 -12.14
N PRO A 332 15.02 -17.18 -13.23
CA PRO A 332 15.14 -17.93 -14.48
C PRO A 332 16.59 -17.94 -14.97
N LYS A 333 17.06 -19.09 -15.46
CA LYS A 333 18.38 -19.19 -16.09
C LYS A 333 18.39 -18.44 -17.42
N THR A 334 19.36 -17.54 -17.58
CA THR A 334 19.50 -16.72 -18.79
C THR A 334 19.82 -17.58 -20.02
N GLY A 335 19.27 -17.15 -21.16
CA GLY A 335 19.44 -17.82 -22.45
C GLY A 335 18.48 -18.98 -22.70
N GLU A 336 17.63 -19.33 -21.72
CA GLU A 336 16.55 -20.29 -21.91
C GLU A 336 15.23 -19.58 -22.24
N ASP A 337 14.33 -20.30 -22.91
CA ASP A 337 12.97 -19.86 -23.25
C ASP A 337 12.09 -19.82 -21.99
N TRP A 338 12.30 -18.87 -21.08
CA TRP A 338 11.35 -18.62 -20.00
C TRP A 338 10.37 -17.52 -20.39
N THR A 339 9.10 -17.72 -20.05
CA THR A 339 8.19 -16.59 -19.88
C THR A 339 8.16 -16.11 -18.43
N LEU A 340 7.85 -14.82 -18.23
CA LEU A 340 7.70 -14.26 -16.88
C LEU A 340 6.60 -14.99 -16.10
N PHE A 341 5.50 -15.36 -16.76
CA PHE A 341 4.38 -16.04 -16.09
C PHE A 341 4.75 -17.46 -15.64
N GLU A 342 5.52 -18.21 -16.43
CA GLU A 342 6.05 -19.52 -16.00
C GLU A 342 6.99 -19.38 -14.79
N ALA A 343 7.82 -18.33 -14.75
CA ALA A 343 8.70 -18.07 -13.61
C ALA A 343 7.90 -17.75 -12.33
N ILE A 344 6.84 -16.94 -12.46
CA ILE A 344 5.94 -16.62 -11.34
C ILE A 344 5.23 -17.88 -10.84
N ASP A 345 4.69 -18.71 -11.74
CA ASP A 345 4.00 -19.95 -11.37
C ASP A 345 4.96 -20.93 -10.70
N ARG A 346 6.18 -21.08 -11.23
CA ARG A 346 7.20 -21.92 -10.61
C ARG A 346 7.59 -21.43 -9.22
N ALA A 347 7.71 -20.11 -9.01
CA ALA A 347 8.00 -19.55 -7.70
C ALA A 347 6.87 -19.88 -6.70
N ALA A 348 5.62 -19.68 -7.11
CA ALA A 348 4.45 -19.98 -6.29
C ALA A 348 4.35 -21.48 -5.93
N GLU A 349 4.61 -22.37 -6.89
CA GLU A 349 4.65 -23.82 -6.66
C GLU A 349 5.71 -24.26 -5.64
N LEU A 350 6.81 -23.51 -5.55
CA LEU A 350 7.89 -23.75 -4.60
C LEU A 350 7.69 -23.01 -3.26
N GLY A 351 6.59 -22.27 -3.11
CA GLY A 351 6.32 -21.46 -1.93
C GLY A 351 7.23 -20.23 -1.80
N LEU A 352 7.91 -19.83 -2.87
CA LEU A 352 8.77 -18.65 -2.90
C LEU A 352 7.92 -17.39 -3.08
N LEU A 353 8.19 -16.39 -2.26
CA LEU A 353 7.44 -15.10 -2.25
C LEU A 353 7.99 -14.08 -3.23
N ASN A 354 9.05 -14.44 -3.95
CA ASN A 354 9.83 -13.51 -4.76
C ASN A 354 10.34 -14.20 -6.03
N VAL A 355 10.43 -13.42 -7.10
CA VAL A 355 10.93 -13.85 -8.42
C VAL A 355 11.76 -12.74 -9.04
N SER A 356 12.71 -13.09 -9.90
CA SER A 356 13.39 -12.14 -10.79
C SER A 356 12.93 -12.32 -12.25
N ALA A 357 13.14 -11.29 -13.05
CA ALA A 357 12.90 -11.32 -14.49
C ALA A 357 14.18 -11.03 -15.26
N GLU A 358 14.16 -11.31 -16.56
CA GLU A 358 15.13 -10.81 -17.53
C GLU A 358 14.45 -9.74 -18.41
N TYR A 359 15.12 -8.59 -18.57
CA TYR A 359 14.61 -7.50 -19.39
C TYR A 359 14.51 -7.94 -20.85
N GLY A 360 13.33 -7.78 -21.44
CA GLY A 360 13.02 -8.25 -22.78
C GLY A 360 12.53 -9.70 -22.87
N MET A 361 12.51 -10.46 -21.76
CA MET A 361 11.92 -11.80 -21.77
C MET A 361 10.44 -11.76 -22.12
N LYS A 362 9.91 -12.82 -22.73
CA LYS A 362 8.49 -12.87 -23.08
C LYS A 362 7.62 -12.85 -21.81
N VAL A 363 6.53 -12.08 -21.80
CA VAL A 363 5.65 -11.99 -20.61
C VAL A 363 4.90 -13.31 -20.39
N SER A 364 4.20 -13.82 -21.40
CA SER A 364 3.58 -15.15 -21.40
C SER A 364 3.34 -15.63 -22.83
N ASN A 365 2.92 -16.89 -23.00
CA ASN A 365 2.55 -17.40 -24.32
C ASN A 365 1.35 -16.68 -24.94
N ASP A 366 0.36 -16.32 -24.11
CA ASP A 366 -0.84 -15.59 -24.55
C ASP A 366 -0.59 -14.09 -24.70
N LEU A 367 0.26 -13.52 -23.83
CA LEU A 367 0.73 -12.13 -23.90
C LEU A 367 2.15 -12.11 -24.43
N SER A 368 2.29 -12.39 -25.73
CA SER A 368 3.57 -12.58 -26.42
C SER A 368 4.32 -11.28 -26.74
N VAL A 369 4.47 -10.41 -25.74
CA VAL A 369 5.25 -9.16 -25.79
C VAL A 369 6.46 -9.25 -24.86
N PRO A 370 7.53 -8.51 -25.15
CA PRO A 370 8.71 -8.47 -24.29
C PRO A 370 8.43 -7.69 -22.99
N PHE A 371 9.02 -8.15 -21.89
CA PHE A 371 9.02 -7.50 -20.58
C PHE A 371 10.00 -6.33 -20.57
N ASP A 372 9.57 -5.17 -21.07
CA ASP A 372 10.40 -3.97 -21.14
C ASP A 372 9.57 -2.66 -21.07
N SER A 373 10.25 -1.52 -21.17
CA SER A 373 9.65 -0.18 -21.05
C SER A 373 8.55 0.14 -22.08
N ARG A 374 8.33 -0.71 -23.09
CA ARG A 374 7.27 -0.53 -24.11
C ARG A 374 5.93 -1.12 -23.67
N LEU A 375 5.87 -1.85 -22.56
CA LEU A 375 4.61 -2.37 -22.03
C LEU A 375 3.64 -1.24 -21.69
N ASN A 376 2.42 -1.34 -22.21
CA ASN A 376 1.34 -0.41 -21.88
C ASN A 376 0.73 -0.72 -20.50
N ASP A 377 -0.18 0.15 -20.04
CA ASP A 377 -0.74 0.10 -18.69
C ASP A 377 -1.51 -1.21 -18.41
N ASP A 378 -2.26 -1.72 -19.40
CA ASP A 378 -3.01 -2.97 -19.29
C ASP A 378 -2.10 -4.20 -19.23
N GLN A 379 -1.00 -4.19 -19.99
CA GLN A 379 -0.01 -5.27 -19.95
C GLN A 379 0.73 -5.29 -18.62
N ARG A 380 1.11 -4.10 -18.09
CA ARG A 380 1.69 -3.99 -16.75
C ARG A 380 0.69 -4.46 -15.69
N ARG A 381 -0.59 -4.09 -15.83
CA ARG A 381 -1.67 -4.56 -14.96
C ARG A 381 -1.80 -6.08 -14.95
N ALA A 382 -1.77 -6.73 -16.12
CA ALA A 382 -1.82 -8.20 -16.19
C ALA A 382 -0.68 -8.86 -15.40
N ILE A 383 0.54 -8.32 -15.50
CA ILE A 383 1.69 -8.81 -14.71
C ILE A 383 1.49 -8.57 -13.22
N ARG A 384 1.04 -7.37 -12.81
CA ARG A 384 0.76 -7.06 -11.40
C ARG A 384 -0.27 -8.01 -10.80
N LEU A 385 -1.35 -8.29 -11.52
CA LEU A 385 -2.42 -9.18 -11.07
C LEU A 385 -1.96 -10.65 -11.02
N LYS A 386 -1.10 -11.09 -11.96
CA LYS A 386 -0.48 -12.42 -11.93
C LYS A 386 0.41 -12.60 -10.69
N LEU A 387 1.26 -11.62 -10.40
CA LEU A 387 2.11 -11.59 -9.20
C LEU A 387 1.27 -11.61 -7.91
N ASP A 388 0.24 -10.78 -7.85
CA ASP A 388 -0.67 -10.70 -6.71
C ASP A 388 -1.43 -12.01 -6.47
N ALA A 389 -1.95 -12.65 -7.52
CA ALA A 389 -2.59 -13.97 -7.42
C ALA A 389 -1.64 -15.06 -6.95
N ALA A 390 -0.37 -15.00 -7.39
CA ALA A 390 0.70 -15.89 -6.96
C ALA A 390 1.24 -15.58 -5.55
N CYS A 391 0.81 -14.48 -4.92
CA CYS A 391 1.37 -13.97 -3.68
C CYS A 391 2.90 -13.74 -3.77
N ALA A 392 3.38 -13.36 -4.95
CA ALA A 392 4.79 -13.17 -5.27
C ALA A 392 5.11 -11.71 -5.59
N ARG A 393 6.37 -11.32 -5.41
CA ARG A 393 6.88 -10.00 -5.83
C ARG A 393 8.00 -10.15 -6.83
N LEU A 394 8.00 -9.25 -7.82
CA LEU A 394 9.11 -9.12 -8.75
C LEU A 394 10.20 -8.25 -8.11
N LEU A 395 11.27 -8.87 -7.65
CA LEU A 395 12.30 -8.17 -6.86
C LEU A 395 13.42 -7.59 -7.70
N ALA A 396 13.86 -8.38 -8.66
CA ALA A 396 15.05 -8.09 -9.42
C ALA A 396 14.79 -8.24 -10.91
N CYS A 397 15.53 -7.49 -11.70
CA CYS A 397 15.55 -7.63 -13.14
C CYS A 397 17.00 -7.70 -13.62
N ARG A 398 17.32 -8.77 -14.33
CA ARG A 398 18.58 -8.88 -15.05
C ARG A 398 18.45 -8.13 -16.36
N THR A 399 19.36 -7.21 -16.61
CA THR A 399 19.42 -6.47 -17.87
C THR A 399 20.65 -6.91 -18.64
N GLY A 400 20.56 -6.95 -19.97
CA GLY A 400 21.75 -7.06 -20.82
C GLY A 400 22.66 -5.83 -20.69
N SER A 401 23.58 -5.65 -21.64
CA SER A 401 24.38 -4.42 -21.71
C SER A 401 23.46 -3.21 -21.87
N LEU A 402 23.31 -2.42 -20.80
CA LEU A 402 22.57 -1.18 -20.86
C LEU A 402 23.32 -0.24 -21.79
N ASN A 403 22.63 0.31 -22.79
CA ASN A 403 23.25 1.19 -23.77
C ASN A 403 23.56 2.55 -23.12
N ASN A 404 24.59 3.24 -23.59
CA ASN A 404 25.03 4.51 -22.99
C ASN A 404 24.11 5.71 -23.31
N ASP A 405 22.84 5.52 -23.66
CA ASP A 405 21.87 6.59 -23.89
C ASP A 405 21.15 6.96 -22.57
N PRO A 406 21.39 8.17 -22.00
CA PRO A 406 20.73 8.59 -20.76
C PRO A 406 19.20 8.57 -20.82
N ALA A 407 18.61 8.83 -21.99
CA ALA A 407 17.17 8.83 -22.13
C ALA A 407 16.59 7.41 -22.07
N GLU A 408 17.30 6.43 -22.63
CA GLU A 408 16.92 5.02 -22.52
C GLU A 408 17.08 4.49 -21.10
N PHE A 409 18.20 4.80 -20.44
CA PHE A 409 18.40 4.48 -19.03
C PHE A 409 17.25 4.98 -18.15
N HIS A 410 16.89 6.25 -18.29
CA HIS A 410 15.80 6.83 -17.49
C HIS A 410 14.45 6.15 -17.77
N ARG A 411 14.15 5.83 -19.04
CA ARG A 411 12.94 5.07 -19.41
C ARG A 411 12.93 3.67 -18.80
N THR A 412 14.05 2.96 -18.85
CA THR A 412 14.18 1.63 -18.26
C THR A 412 13.99 1.68 -16.75
N PHE A 413 14.70 2.57 -16.03
CA PHE A 413 14.57 2.65 -14.57
C PHE A 413 13.18 3.10 -14.11
N ASP A 414 12.53 4.03 -14.81
CA ASP A 414 11.14 4.38 -14.51
C ASP A 414 10.20 3.19 -14.73
N PHE A 415 10.38 2.43 -15.81
CA PHE A 415 9.64 1.20 -16.05
C PHE A 415 9.86 0.17 -14.93
N LEU A 416 11.11 -0.11 -14.55
CA LEU A 416 11.42 -1.09 -13.50
C LEU A 416 10.82 -0.66 -12.16
N ARG A 417 10.88 0.63 -11.83
CA ARG A 417 10.21 1.21 -10.65
C ARG A 417 8.70 0.97 -10.70
N LYS A 418 8.06 1.25 -11.85
CA LYS A 418 6.62 0.98 -12.08
C LYS A 418 6.25 -0.50 -12.06
N MET A 419 7.22 -1.38 -12.29
CA MET A 419 7.09 -2.84 -12.13
C MET A 419 7.51 -3.33 -10.73
N GLY A 420 7.75 -2.43 -9.77
CA GLY A 420 8.00 -2.77 -8.38
C GLY A 420 9.37 -3.41 -8.13
N ILE A 421 10.28 -3.33 -9.09
CA ILE A 421 11.62 -3.89 -8.98
C ILE A 421 12.46 -3.00 -8.07
N GLU A 422 13.27 -3.66 -7.23
CA GLU A 422 14.16 -3.02 -6.27
C GLU A 422 15.63 -3.25 -6.60
N THR A 423 15.94 -4.22 -7.47
CA THR A 423 17.31 -4.58 -7.83
C THR A 423 17.49 -4.79 -9.32
N VAL A 424 18.52 -4.19 -9.90
CA VAL A 424 18.97 -4.43 -11.27
C VAL A 424 20.26 -5.22 -11.23
N ILE A 425 20.29 -6.33 -11.96
CA ILE A 425 21.49 -7.14 -12.16
C ILE A 425 22.01 -6.84 -13.56
N ALA A 426 23.20 -6.27 -13.68
CA ALA A 426 23.72 -5.80 -14.96
C ALA A 426 25.20 -6.13 -15.14
N LYS A 427 25.62 -6.33 -16.39
CA LYS A 427 27.04 -6.45 -16.72
C LYS A 427 27.78 -5.14 -16.42
N PRO A 428 28.99 -5.19 -15.85
CA PRO A 428 29.83 -3.99 -15.72
C PRO A 428 30.05 -3.34 -17.10
N THR A 429 29.82 -2.03 -17.20
CA THR A 429 30.21 -1.24 -18.37
C THR A 429 31.26 -0.20 -17.98
N GLU A 430 32.07 0.25 -18.94
CA GLU A 430 33.18 1.20 -18.72
C GLU A 430 32.74 2.58 -18.17
N LYS A 431 31.44 2.88 -18.11
CA LYS A 431 30.89 4.18 -17.67
C LYS A 431 29.74 4.04 -16.67
N THR A 432 29.96 3.25 -15.62
CA THR A 432 29.05 3.13 -14.45
C THR A 432 29.00 4.39 -13.56
N GLU A 433 29.62 5.51 -13.98
CA GLU A 433 29.72 6.76 -13.22
C GLU A 433 28.36 7.40 -12.84
N ASN A 434 27.27 7.07 -13.54
CA ASN A 434 25.92 7.57 -13.21
C ASN A 434 25.04 6.60 -12.39
N VAL A 435 25.56 5.42 -12.02
CA VAL A 435 24.78 4.36 -11.35
C VAL A 435 24.29 4.78 -9.96
N ALA A 436 25.15 5.41 -9.14
CA ALA A 436 24.77 5.81 -7.79
C ALA A 436 23.66 6.89 -7.77
N SER A 437 23.71 7.85 -8.71
CA SER A 437 22.71 8.90 -8.83
C SER A 437 21.35 8.32 -9.22
N LEU A 438 21.31 7.43 -10.21
CA LEU A 438 20.07 6.79 -10.68
C LEU A 438 19.52 5.80 -9.66
N SER A 439 20.39 5.04 -8.99
CA SER A 439 19.98 4.17 -7.88
C SER A 439 19.29 4.97 -6.77
N SER A 440 19.80 6.16 -6.45
CA SER A 440 19.16 7.06 -5.49
C SER A 440 17.85 7.67 -6.02
N GLU A 441 17.79 8.08 -7.29
CA GLU A 441 16.62 8.70 -7.91
C GLU A 441 15.42 7.76 -7.97
N PHE A 442 15.64 6.51 -8.42
CA PHE A 442 14.58 5.52 -8.61
C PHE A 442 14.40 4.59 -7.40
N GLY A 443 15.32 4.67 -6.43
CA GLY A 443 15.38 3.75 -5.30
C GLY A 443 15.58 2.30 -5.75
N ILE A 444 16.43 2.07 -6.74
CA ILE A 444 16.75 0.74 -7.31
C ILE A 444 18.23 0.45 -7.07
N HIS A 445 18.54 -0.65 -6.42
CA HIS A 445 19.92 -1.09 -6.21
C HIS A 445 20.47 -1.72 -7.49
N MET A 446 21.67 -1.36 -7.91
CA MET A 446 22.33 -2.03 -9.04
C MET A 446 23.45 -2.93 -8.53
N ILE A 447 23.48 -4.17 -9.01
CA ILE A 447 24.50 -5.16 -8.66
C ILE A 447 25.18 -5.68 -9.94
N PRO A 448 26.52 -5.79 -9.97
CA PRO A 448 27.25 -6.44 -11.07
C PRO A 448 26.85 -7.91 -11.23
N GLU A 449 26.66 -8.36 -12.46
CA GLU A 449 26.35 -9.77 -12.76
C GLU A 449 27.43 -10.75 -12.26
N ASP A 450 28.71 -10.33 -12.27
CA ASP A 450 29.85 -11.13 -11.79
C ASP A 450 29.99 -11.12 -10.26
N SER A 451 29.24 -10.28 -9.56
CA SER A 451 29.22 -10.26 -8.10
C SER A 451 28.11 -11.17 -7.59
N SER A 452 28.49 -12.37 -7.13
CA SER A 452 27.59 -13.27 -6.39
C SER A 452 27.20 -12.71 -5.00
N ALA A 453 27.65 -11.50 -4.65
CA ALA A 453 27.37 -10.82 -3.40
C ALA A 453 27.04 -9.34 -3.66
N ALA A 454 25.79 -8.95 -3.40
CA ALA A 454 25.37 -7.56 -3.39
C ALA A 454 25.97 -6.84 -2.18
N ALA A 455 26.91 -5.92 -2.39
CA ALA A 455 27.33 -5.00 -1.34
C ALA A 455 26.19 -4.02 -1.03
N GLY A 456 25.59 -4.11 0.17
CA GLY A 456 24.71 -3.07 0.73
C GLY A 456 23.20 -3.20 0.50
N ALA A 457 22.71 -4.22 -0.21
CA ALA A 457 21.28 -4.56 -0.24
C ALA A 457 20.98 -5.68 0.77
N ALA A 458 19.78 -5.72 1.34
CA ALA A 458 19.31 -6.88 2.12
C ALA A 458 19.58 -8.16 1.29
N PRO A 459 20.23 -9.20 1.85
CA PRO A 459 20.78 -10.28 1.05
C PRO A 459 19.66 -10.99 0.27
N ILE A 460 19.65 -10.75 -1.05
CA ILE A 460 18.77 -11.47 -1.97
C ILE A 460 19.49 -12.78 -2.33
N HIS A 461 18.85 -13.89 -2.00
CA HIS A 461 19.32 -15.22 -2.35
C HIS A 461 18.60 -15.68 -3.61
N PHE A 462 19.29 -15.62 -4.74
CA PHE A 462 18.77 -16.11 -6.01
C PHE A 462 18.96 -17.62 -6.12
N ILE A 463 17.87 -18.33 -6.37
CA ILE A 463 17.89 -19.73 -6.80
C ILE A 463 17.80 -19.69 -8.33
N GLU A 464 18.92 -19.88 -9.01
CA GLU A 464 18.89 -19.97 -10.47
C GLU A 464 18.27 -21.30 -10.92
N VAL A 465 17.30 -21.24 -11.83
CA VAL A 465 16.47 -22.38 -12.23
C VAL A 465 16.47 -22.53 -13.75
N SER A 466 16.92 -23.70 -14.22
CA SER A 466 16.71 -24.12 -15.62
C SER A 466 15.27 -24.59 -15.81
N LYS A 467 14.70 -24.35 -16.99
CA LYS A 467 13.31 -24.68 -17.38
C LYS A 467 13.00 -26.15 -17.13
N ASN A 468 13.98 -27.01 -17.39
CA ASN A 468 13.87 -28.45 -17.30
C ASN A 468 14.37 -29.04 -15.96
N THR A 469 14.80 -28.21 -15.00
CA THR A 469 15.19 -28.71 -13.68
C THR A 469 13.99 -29.42 -13.03
N PRO A 470 14.14 -30.69 -12.58
CA PRO A 470 13.07 -31.43 -11.93
C PRO A 470 12.56 -30.69 -10.69
N LYS A 471 11.23 -30.67 -10.52
CA LYS A 471 10.59 -30.00 -9.38
C LYS A 471 11.12 -30.47 -8.02
N ALA A 472 11.40 -31.78 -7.87
CA ALA A 472 11.94 -32.35 -6.64
C ALA A 472 13.32 -31.78 -6.25
N GLU A 473 14.18 -31.50 -7.24
CA GLU A 473 15.50 -30.91 -6.99
C GLU A 473 15.37 -29.46 -6.50
N LEU A 474 14.43 -28.71 -7.09
CA LEU A 474 14.14 -27.33 -6.68
C LEU A 474 13.53 -27.27 -5.28
N ILE A 475 12.62 -28.18 -4.94
CA ILE A 475 12.08 -28.31 -3.59
C ILE A 475 13.21 -28.54 -2.59
N ALA A 476 14.11 -29.49 -2.87
CA ALA A 476 15.25 -29.77 -2.00
C ALA A 476 16.18 -28.55 -1.86
N ALA A 477 16.36 -27.73 -2.91
CA ALA A 477 17.13 -26.50 -2.83
C ALA A 477 16.48 -25.44 -1.92
N VAL A 478 15.16 -25.25 -2.04
CA VAL A 478 14.39 -24.34 -1.19
C VAL A 478 14.42 -24.81 0.27
N GLU A 479 14.27 -26.11 0.52
CA GLU A 479 14.36 -26.68 1.86
C GLU A 479 15.72 -26.44 2.52
N ARG A 480 16.83 -26.59 1.78
CA ARG A 480 18.17 -26.27 2.29
C ARG A 480 18.29 -24.81 2.72
N ILE A 481 17.77 -23.87 1.94
CA ILE A 481 17.80 -22.43 2.27
C ILE A 481 16.89 -22.14 3.47
N ASN A 482 15.74 -22.79 3.56
CA ASN A 482 14.84 -22.66 4.71
C ASN A 482 15.51 -23.12 6.00
N GLN A 483 16.16 -24.29 5.99
CA GLN A 483 16.92 -24.79 7.15
C GLN A 483 18.08 -23.87 7.52
N LEU A 484 18.82 -23.37 6.53
CA LEU A 484 19.90 -22.42 6.77
C LEU A 484 19.38 -21.13 7.41
N SER A 485 18.24 -20.62 6.96
CA SER A 485 17.60 -19.41 7.51
C SER A 485 17.30 -19.59 9.00
N ILE A 486 16.68 -20.72 9.37
CA ILE A 486 16.35 -21.04 10.76
C ILE A 486 17.61 -21.10 11.61
N GLN A 487 18.63 -21.84 11.16
CA GLN A 487 19.90 -21.98 11.87
C GLN A 487 20.61 -20.64 12.09
N GLN A 488 20.63 -19.75 11.09
CA GLN A 488 21.27 -18.44 11.21
C GLN A 488 20.48 -17.51 12.16
N ALA A 489 19.15 -17.52 12.08
CA ALA A 489 18.30 -16.72 12.96
C ALA A 489 18.42 -17.12 14.44
N GLN A 490 18.73 -18.39 14.74
CA GLN A 490 18.98 -18.91 16.08
C GLN A 490 20.36 -18.53 16.62
N LYS A 491 21.39 -18.44 15.76
CA LYS A 491 22.78 -18.10 16.15
C LYS A 491 22.97 -16.64 16.59
N GLY A 492 22.01 -15.76 16.29
CA GLY A 492 21.99 -14.40 16.84
C GLY A 492 23.02 -13.43 16.23
N HIS A 493 23.62 -13.73 15.07
CA HIS A 493 24.41 -12.75 14.35
C HIS A 493 23.50 -11.71 13.69
N LEU A 494 23.33 -10.59 14.41
CA LEU A 494 22.91 -9.29 13.90
C LEU A 494 24.13 -8.51 13.39
#